data_AF-A0A2N5KCW9-F1
#
_entry.id   AF-A0A2N5KCW9-F1
#
_cell.length_a   1.000
_cell.length_b   1.000
_cell.length_c   1.000
_cell.angle_alpha   90.00
_cell.angle_beta   90.00
_cell.angle_gamma   90.00
#
_symmetry.space_group_name_H-M   'P 1'
#
loop_
_entity.id
_entity.type
_entity.pdbx_description
1 polymer ?
#
loop_
_entity_poly.entity_id
_entity_poly.type
_entity_poly.pdbx_seq_one_letter_code
_entity_poly.pdbx_strand_id
1 'polypeptide(L)'
;LSALGLILALSFAGYSWYSGSTGNGLIARDRYQAVFLSNGQVYFGKLTLVDDQYVKLQDIYYLELSQNLQQATTTTEKKEGEGAVAGAQSDPRLIKLGQEIHGPEDEMVLNKDQVLFWENLKQDGTLSKSIKDYMNKK
;
A
#
# COMPACT_ATOMS: atom_id res chain seq x y z
N LEU A 1 -48.22 1.74 -22.16
CA LEU A 1 -46.82 1.28 -22.34
C LEU A 1 -46.84 0.03 -23.20
N SER A 2 -46.09 0.02 -24.31
CA SER A 2 -46.00 -1.17 -25.16
C SER A 2 -45.12 -2.23 -24.49
N ALA A 3 -45.34 -3.51 -24.81
CA ALA A 3 -44.53 -4.63 -24.28
C ALA A 3 -43.02 -4.43 -24.52
N LEU A 4 -42.65 -3.78 -25.62
CA LEU A 4 -41.27 -3.40 -25.95
C LEU A 4 -40.65 -2.39 -24.97
N GLY A 5 -41.43 -1.41 -24.49
CA GLY A 5 -40.95 -0.43 -23.51
C GLY A 5 -40.70 -1.05 -22.13
N LEU A 6 -41.49 -2.06 -21.76
CA LEU A 6 -41.30 -2.82 -20.52
C LEU A 6 -40.06 -3.71 -20.57
N ILE A 7 -39.79 -4.34 -21.72
CA ILE A 7 -38.58 -5.18 -21.90
C ILE A 7 -37.31 -4.33 -21.82
N LEU A 8 -37.28 -3.18 -22.50
CA LEU A 8 -36.13 -2.26 -22.45
C LEU A 8 -35.88 -1.70 -21.04
N ALA A 9 -36.94 -1.35 -20.30
CA ALA A 9 -36.81 -0.89 -18.92
C ALA A 9 -36.29 -2.00 -17.98
N LEU A 10 -36.75 -3.25 -18.18
CA LEU A 10 -36.28 -4.41 -17.40
C LEU A 10 -34.82 -4.78 -17.75
N SER A 11 -34.42 -4.67 -19.01
CA SER A 11 -33.03 -4.89 -19.43
C SER A 11 -32.08 -3.82 -18.89
N PHE A 12 -32.49 -2.55 -18.89
CA PHE A 12 -31.69 -1.46 -18.32
C PHE A 12 -31.60 -1.55 -16.79
N ALA A 13 -32.70 -1.88 -16.11
CA ALA A 13 -32.71 -2.14 -14.67
C ALA A 13 -31.80 -3.34 -14.31
N GLY A 14 -31.88 -4.44 -15.07
CA GLY A 14 -31.04 -5.61 -14.88
C GLY A 14 -29.56 -5.34 -15.09
N TYR A 15 -29.20 -4.54 -16.10
CA TYR A 15 -27.81 -4.12 -16.34
C TYR A 15 -27.28 -3.24 -15.20
N SER A 16 -28.08 -2.27 -14.73
CA SER A 16 -27.71 -1.38 -13.61
C SER A 16 -27.55 -2.11 -12.27
N TRP A 17 -28.25 -3.23 -12.08
CA TRP A 17 -28.18 -4.04 -10.86
C TRP A 17 -27.04 -5.06 -10.90
N TYR A 18 -26.64 -5.51 -12.09
CA TYR A 18 -25.47 -6.36 -12.29
C TYR A 18 -24.15 -5.58 -12.21
N SER A 19 -24.16 -4.27 -12.52
CA SER A 19 -22.95 -3.42 -12.52
C SER A 19 -22.59 -2.86 -11.14
N GLY A 20 -23.14 -3.38 -10.03
CA GLY A 20 -23.04 -2.74 -8.72
C GLY A 20 -22.54 -3.63 -7.59
N SER A 21 -21.37 -3.26 -7.06
CA SER A 21 -20.96 -3.45 -5.66
C SER A 21 -20.49 -4.83 -5.20
N THR A 22 -19.16 -4.99 -5.11
CA THR A 22 -18.52 -5.73 -3.98
C THR A 22 -17.04 -5.35 -3.77
N GLY A 23 -16.68 -4.06 -3.80
CA GLY A 23 -15.34 -3.60 -3.37
C GLY A 23 -15.27 -3.08 -1.93
N ASN A 24 -16.37 -2.49 -1.44
CA ASN A 24 -16.35 -1.66 -0.23
C ASN A 24 -16.26 -2.45 1.09
N GLY A 25 -16.57 -3.74 1.07
CA GLY A 25 -16.52 -4.60 2.27
C GLY A 25 -15.14 -5.20 2.56
N LEU A 26 -14.21 -5.15 1.61
CA LEU A 26 -12.88 -5.78 1.73
C LEU A 26 -11.86 -4.85 2.40
N ILE A 27 -12.12 -3.53 2.42
CA ILE A 27 -11.24 -2.53 3.00
C ILE A 27 -11.73 -2.22 4.42
N ALA A 28 -10.95 -2.62 5.43
CA ALA A 28 -11.25 -2.32 6.82
C ALA A 28 -10.87 -0.86 7.12
N ARG A 29 -11.85 0.05 7.09
CA ARG A 29 -11.65 1.51 7.23
C ARG A 29 -11.02 1.92 8.57
N ASP A 30 -11.23 1.14 9.62
CA ASP A 30 -10.63 1.33 10.94
C ASP A 30 -9.13 0.91 10.99
N ARG A 31 -8.64 0.22 9.95
CA ARG A 31 -7.26 -0.29 9.87
C ARG A 31 -6.45 0.44 8.81
N TYR A 32 -5.14 0.30 8.88
CA TYR A 32 -4.25 0.67 7.80
C TYR A 32 -4.18 -0.48 6.78
N GLN A 33 -3.88 -0.15 5.53
CA GLN A 33 -3.66 -1.10 4.45
C GLN A 33 -2.22 -1.01 3.97
N ALA A 34 -1.62 -2.15 3.64
CA ALA A 34 -0.44 -2.17 2.76
C ALA A 34 -0.93 -2.24 1.32
N VAL A 35 -0.43 -1.36 0.46
CA VAL A 35 -0.78 -1.25 -0.96
C VAL A 35 0.47 -1.53 -1.79
N PHE A 36 0.42 -2.62 -2.56
CA PHE A 36 1.54 -3.08 -3.37
C PHE A 36 1.35 -2.62 -4.80
N LEU A 37 2.30 -1.84 -5.31
CA LEU A 37 2.24 -1.25 -6.64
C LEU A 37 3.00 -2.10 -7.68
N SER A 38 2.61 -1.94 -8.94
CA SER A 38 3.21 -2.62 -10.10
C SER A 38 4.71 -2.36 -10.27
N ASN A 39 5.20 -1.23 -9.77
CA ASN A 39 6.61 -0.85 -9.78
C ASN A 39 7.43 -1.43 -8.60
N GLY A 40 6.82 -2.30 -7.79
CA GLY A 40 7.45 -2.94 -6.63
C GLY A 40 7.47 -2.09 -5.36
N GLN A 41 6.95 -0.85 -5.40
CA GLN A 41 6.83 -0.02 -4.20
C GLN A 41 5.67 -0.48 -3.33
N VAL A 42 5.82 -0.29 -2.02
CA VAL A 42 4.78 -0.57 -1.03
C VAL A 42 4.54 0.66 -0.19
N TYR A 43 3.29 1.08 -0.13
CA TYR A 43 2.83 2.16 0.72
C TYR A 43 1.87 1.64 1.78
N PHE A 44 1.85 2.30 2.93
CA PHE A 44 0.97 1.97 4.04
C PHE A 44 0.09 3.16 4.37
N GLY A 45 -1.22 3.00 4.48
CA GLY A 45 -2.11 4.13 4.71
C GLY A 45 -3.57 3.72 4.86
N LYS A 46 -4.46 4.70 4.95
CA LYS A 46 -5.91 4.54 4.92
C LYS A 46 -6.39 4.51 3.48
N LEU A 47 -6.76 3.32 3.01
CA LEU A 47 -7.23 3.12 1.65
C LEU A 47 -8.74 3.37 1.56
N THR A 48 -9.16 4.09 0.52
CA THR A 48 -10.57 4.30 0.18
C THR A 48 -10.77 4.15 -1.33
N LEU A 49 -11.97 3.73 -1.73
CA LEU A 49 -12.37 3.73 -3.13
C LEU A 49 -12.82 5.14 -3.51
N VAL A 50 -12.29 5.68 -4.60
CA VAL A 50 -12.76 6.95 -5.17
C VAL A 50 -13.89 6.67 -6.15
N ASP A 51 -13.62 5.80 -7.11
CA ASP A 51 -14.56 5.31 -8.12
C ASP A 51 -14.12 3.90 -8.58
N ASP A 52 -14.60 3.47 -9.75
CA ASP A 52 -14.26 2.15 -10.30
C ASP A 52 -12.81 2.06 -10.83
N GLN A 53 -12.15 3.17 -11.13
CA GLN A 53 -10.80 3.23 -11.71
C GLN A 53 -9.72 3.65 -10.70
N TYR A 54 -10.09 4.38 -9.65
CA TYR A 54 -9.14 4.98 -8.72
C TYR A 54 -9.39 4.58 -7.27
N VAL A 55 -8.29 4.47 -6.52
CA VAL A 55 -8.26 4.41 -5.06
C VAL A 55 -7.48 5.59 -4.51
N LYS A 56 -7.80 5.98 -3.29
CA LYS A 56 -7.12 7.04 -2.56
C LYS A 56 -6.50 6.45 -1.31
N LEU A 57 -5.23 6.75 -1.09
CA LEU A 57 -4.50 6.46 0.13
C LEU A 57 -4.28 7.78 0.90
N GLN A 58 -4.47 7.76 2.21
CA GLN A 58 -4.21 8.88 3.12
C GLN A 58 -3.43 8.38 4.34
N ASP A 59 -2.90 9.26 5.17
CA ASP A 59 -2.04 8.90 6.32
C ASP A 59 -0.90 7.97 5.88
N ILE A 60 -0.15 8.41 4.85
CA ILE A 60 0.72 7.54 4.06
C ILE A 60 2.11 7.39 4.70
N TYR A 61 2.60 6.16 4.75
CA TYR A 61 3.94 5.79 5.18
C TYR A 61 4.61 4.85 4.18
N TYR A 62 5.94 4.83 4.18
CA TYR A 62 6.76 3.85 3.45
C TYR A 62 7.97 3.43 4.29
N LEU A 63 8.58 2.29 3.93
CA LEU A 63 9.79 1.80 4.60
C LEU A 63 11.03 2.22 3.81
N GLU A 64 11.98 2.84 4.49
CA GLU A 64 13.32 3.11 3.99
C GLU A 64 14.29 2.07 4.58
N LEU A 65 14.92 1.27 3.71
CA LEU A 65 16.02 0.42 4.15
C LEU A 65 17.27 1.28 4.24
N SER A 66 17.79 1.44 5.47
CA SER A 66 19.08 2.09 5.68
C SER A 66 20.19 1.16 5.17
N GLN A 67 20.60 1.35 3.92
CA GLN A 67 21.81 0.70 3.42
C GLN A 67 23.02 1.40 4.04
N ASN A 68 23.49 0.89 5.18
CA ASN A 68 24.84 1.18 5.63
C ASN A 68 25.80 0.46 4.68
N LEU A 69 26.05 1.03 3.50
CA LEU A 69 27.14 0.65 2.60
C LEU A 69 28.46 1.10 3.23
N GLN A 70 28.84 0.47 4.34
CA GLN A 70 30.24 0.49 4.77
C GLN A 70 30.98 -0.50 3.89
N GLN A 71 31.75 0.09 2.99
CA GLN A 71 32.71 -0.54 2.09
C GLN A 71 33.42 -1.71 2.77
N ALA A 72 33.08 -2.93 2.36
CA ALA A 72 34.01 -4.04 2.45
C ALA A 72 35.04 -3.84 1.33
N THR A 73 36.05 -3.01 1.58
CA THR A 73 37.31 -3.08 0.85
C THR A 73 37.96 -4.41 1.22
N THR A 74 37.60 -5.46 0.51
CA THR A 74 38.24 -6.77 0.63
C THR A 74 39.56 -6.73 -0.14
N THR A 75 40.65 -6.34 0.54
CA THR A 75 41.97 -6.85 0.16
C THR A 75 41.98 -8.33 0.53
N THR A 76 41.90 -9.16 -0.50
CA THR A 76 41.98 -10.62 -0.40
C THR A 76 43.34 -11.04 0.15
N GLU A 77 43.38 -11.47 1.41
CA GLU A 77 44.34 -12.47 1.85
C GLU A 77 43.58 -13.66 2.47
N LYS A 78 43.79 -14.82 1.83
CA LYS A 78 43.18 -16.12 2.07
C LYS A 78 43.28 -16.55 3.54
N LYS A 79 42.16 -17.00 4.12
CA LYS A 79 42.08 -18.27 4.89
C LYS A 79 40.70 -18.90 4.72
N GLU A 80 40.72 -20.16 4.30
CA GLU A 80 39.56 -21.05 4.16
C GLU A 80 39.07 -21.46 5.56
N GLY A 81 37.76 -21.32 5.81
CA GLY A 81 37.11 -21.79 7.03
C GLY A 81 35.79 -21.06 7.28
N GLU A 82 34.69 -21.80 7.18
CA GLU A 82 33.36 -21.49 7.74
C GLU A 82 32.63 -20.25 7.18
N GLY A 83 31.84 -20.50 6.13
CA GLY A 83 30.90 -19.52 5.56
C GLY A 83 29.73 -19.22 6.49
N ALA A 84 29.92 -18.27 7.40
CA ALA A 84 28.83 -17.50 7.99
C ALA A 84 28.64 -16.23 7.14
N VAL A 85 27.63 -16.24 6.26
CA VAL A 85 27.10 -15.02 5.66
C VAL A 85 26.39 -14.22 6.75
N ALA A 86 27.13 -13.38 7.48
CA ALA A 86 26.56 -12.33 8.30
C ALA A 86 25.94 -11.27 7.37
N GLY A 87 24.70 -11.51 6.96
CA GLY A 87 23.90 -10.52 6.25
C GLY A 87 23.71 -9.30 7.15
N ALA A 88 24.16 -8.14 6.69
CA ALA A 88 23.93 -6.87 7.35
C ALA A 88 22.41 -6.65 7.54
N GLN A 89 21.94 -6.86 8.77
CA GLN A 89 20.55 -6.66 9.15
C GLN A 89 20.31 -5.15 9.24
N SER A 90 19.81 -4.55 8.17
CA SER A 90 19.36 -3.16 8.17
C SER A 90 17.94 -3.12 8.74
N ASP A 91 17.75 -2.42 9.85
CA ASP A 91 16.42 -2.20 10.40
C ASP A 91 15.65 -1.23 9.48
N PRO A 92 14.50 -1.64 8.91
CA PRO A 92 13.72 -0.77 8.04
C PRO A 92 13.13 0.39 8.86
N ARG A 93 13.31 1.62 8.37
CA ARG A 93 12.80 2.84 9.00
C ARG A 93 11.46 3.22 8.41
N LEU A 94 10.49 3.51 9.26
CA LEU A 94 9.18 4.00 8.84
C LEU A 94 9.25 5.51 8.57
N ILE A 95 8.92 5.93 7.36
CA ILE A 95 8.90 7.33 6.93
C ILE A 95 7.46 7.74 6.62
N LYS A 96 7.08 8.95 7.04
CA LYS A 96 5.78 9.56 6.75
C LYS A 96 5.89 10.39 5.47
N LEU A 97 4.99 10.14 4.52
CA LEU A 97 4.88 10.93 3.28
C LEU A 97 4.55 12.40 3.60
N GLY A 98 5.14 13.33 2.86
CA GLY A 98 4.82 14.77 2.85
C GLY A 98 6.00 15.69 3.14
N GLN A 99 7.18 15.13 3.45
CA GLN A 99 8.40 15.90 3.79
C GLN A 99 9.50 15.76 2.72
N GLU A 100 9.15 15.23 1.55
CA GLU A 100 10.04 15.08 0.41
C GLU A 100 10.30 16.43 -0.28
N ILE A 101 11.37 16.50 -1.09
CA ILE A 101 11.76 17.72 -1.82
C ILE A 101 10.68 18.24 -2.78
N HIS A 102 9.81 17.36 -3.27
CA HIS A 102 8.72 17.69 -4.17
C HIS A 102 7.42 18.03 -3.42
N GLY A 103 7.46 18.01 -2.08
CA GLY A 103 6.41 18.51 -1.18
C GLY A 103 5.01 17.96 -1.46
N PRO A 104 4.81 16.64 -1.54
CA PRO A 104 3.47 16.10 -1.77
C PRO A 104 2.59 16.38 -0.55
N GLU A 105 1.28 16.49 -0.78
CA GLU A 105 0.32 16.34 0.32
C GLU A 105 0.35 14.90 0.84
N ASP A 106 -0.19 14.68 2.03
CA ASP A 106 -0.38 13.36 2.60
C ASP A 106 -1.57 12.60 1.96
N GLU A 107 -1.57 12.55 0.64
CA GLU A 107 -2.61 11.93 -0.16
C GLU A 107 -2.00 11.39 -1.45
N MET A 108 -2.45 10.20 -1.86
CA MET A 108 -2.07 9.59 -3.12
C MET A 108 -3.30 9.01 -3.80
N VAL A 109 -3.59 9.49 -5.00
CA VAL A 109 -4.62 8.92 -5.88
C VAL A 109 -3.94 7.97 -6.85
N LEU A 110 -4.32 6.70 -6.79
CA LEU A 110 -3.72 5.60 -7.54
C LEU A 110 -4.74 5.05 -8.53
N ASN A 111 -4.31 4.88 -9.78
CA ASN A 111 -5.05 4.06 -10.73
C ASN A 111 -5.00 2.60 -10.25
N LYS A 112 -6.16 1.93 -10.19
CA LYS A 112 -6.27 0.54 -9.72
C LYS A 112 -5.49 -0.45 -10.58
N ASP A 113 -5.28 -0.17 -11.86
CA ASP A 113 -4.46 -1.00 -12.75
C ASP A 113 -2.98 -1.03 -12.32
N GLN A 114 -2.56 -0.06 -11.50
CA GLN A 114 -1.21 -0.01 -10.93
C GLN A 114 -1.12 -0.63 -9.52
N VAL A 115 -2.26 -1.03 -8.93
CA VAL A 115 -2.32 -1.70 -7.63
C VAL A 115 -2.40 -3.20 -7.85
N LEU A 116 -1.36 -3.93 -7.47
CA LEU A 116 -1.32 -5.39 -7.60
C LEU A 116 -2.28 -6.06 -6.62
N PHE A 117 -2.23 -5.63 -5.36
CA PHE A 117 -3.14 -6.03 -4.30
C PHE A 117 -2.98 -5.09 -3.09
N TRP A 118 -3.89 -5.23 -2.13
CA TRP A 118 -3.75 -4.63 -0.81
C TRP A 118 -4.14 -5.63 0.27
N GLU A 119 -3.67 -5.40 1.49
CA GLU A 119 -4.04 -6.17 2.66
C GLU A 119 -4.34 -5.27 3.85
N ASN A 120 -5.28 -5.68 4.70
CA ASN A 120 -5.58 -4.98 5.94
C ASN A 120 -4.55 -5.35 7.00
N LEU A 121 -3.86 -4.36 7.56
CA LEU A 121 -2.92 -4.58 8.64
C LEU A 121 -3.65 -4.93 9.94
N LYS A 122 -3.10 -5.90 10.69
CA LYS A 122 -3.60 -6.21 12.04
C LYS A 122 -3.39 -5.01 12.95
N GLN A 123 -4.37 -4.72 13.81
CA GLN A 123 -4.31 -3.56 14.71
C GLN A 123 -3.17 -3.65 15.75
N ASP A 124 -2.74 -4.88 16.08
CA ASP A 124 -1.69 -5.23 17.01
C ASP A 124 -0.35 -5.61 16.33
N GLY A 125 -0.30 -5.55 14.99
CA GLY A 125 0.92 -5.77 14.22
C GLY A 125 1.97 -4.70 14.49
N THR A 126 3.25 -5.08 14.36
CA THR A 126 4.40 -4.19 14.63
C THR A 126 4.29 -2.88 13.85
N LEU A 127 3.99 -2.94 12.55
CA LEU A 127 3.88 -1.73 11.72
C LEU A 127 2.73 -0.82 12.16
N SER A 128 1.55 -1.39 12.45
CA SER A 128 0.40 -0.63 12.97
C SER A 128 0.71 0.05 14.30
N LYS A 129 1.49 -0.60 15.17
CA LYS A 129 1.98 -0.01 16.43
C LYS A 129 2.97 1.12 16.17
N SER A 130 3.95 0.91 15.29
CA SER A 130 4.93 1.94 14.92
C SER A 130 4.27 3.19 14.32
N ILE A 131 3.23 3.02 13.50
CA ILE A 131 2.43 4.15 12.96
C ILE A 131 1.74 4.91 14.10
N LYS A 132 1.08 4.20 15.03
CA LYS A 132 0.43 4.83 16.20
C LYS A 132 1.44 5.59 17.06
N ASP A 133 2.60 4.99 17.33
CA ASP A 133 3.66 5.61 18.11
C ASP A 133 4.22 6.87 17.43
N TYR A 134 4.34 6.85 16.09
CA TYR A 134 4.73 8.02 15.31
C TYR A 134 3.73 9.17 15.49
N MET A 135 2.43 8.87 15.39
CA MET A 135 1.36 9.88 15.54
C MET A 135 1.32 10.49 16.95
N ASN A 136 1.66 9.73 17.99
CA ASN A 136 1.68 10.20 19.38
C ASN A 136 2.91 11.06 19.73
N LYS A 137 3.96 11.02 18.91
CA LYS A 137 5.24 11.74 19.16
C LYS A 137 5.33 13.10 18.45
N LYS A 138 4.39 13.41 17.55
CA LYS A 138 4.22 14.76 16.98
C LYS A 138 3.36 15.62 17.89
#